data_AF-A0AAJ2Y1Q2-F1
#
_entry.id   AF-A0AAJ2Y1Q2-F1
#
_cell.length_a   1.000
_cell.length_b   1.000
_cell.length_c   1.000
_cell.angle_alpha   90.00
_cell.angle_beta   90.00
_cell.angle_gamma   90.00
#
_symmetry.space_group_name_H-M   'P 1'
#
loop_
_entity.id
_entity.type
_entity.pdbx_description
1 polymer ?
#
loop_
_entity_poly.entity_id
_entity_poly.type
_entity_poly.pdbx_seq_one_letter_code
_entity_poly.pdbx_strand_id
1 'polypeptide(L)'
;MTAKHTKKSQSHALDLTEHWLRVSIKIIDRNAGEGYAKAHPELISALMTTAAANFATLTEREIAEAEQVTTINVNTGGMES
;
A
#
# COMPACT_ATOMS: atom_id res chain seq x y z
N MET A 1 10.22 -12.25 22.69
CA MET A 1 9.12 -13.05 22.11
C MET A 1 8.55 -12.30 20.90
N THR A 2 9.09 -12.43 19.67
CA THR A 2 8.64 -11.52 18.57
C THR A 2 8.86 -12.07 17.15
N ALA A 3 8.83 -13.39 16.94
CA ALA A 3 8.94 -13.97 15.59
C ALA A 3 7.62 -14.60 15.07
N LYS A 4 6.58 -14.72 15.90
CA LYS A 4 5.32 -15.40 15.52
C LYS A 4 4.26 -14.50 14.89
N HIS A 5 4.35 -13.17 15.06
CA HIS A 5 3.32 -12.24 14.60
C HIS A 5 3.49 -11.77 13.14
N THR A 6 4.67 -11.93 12.55
CA THR A 6 4.99 -11.48 11.19
C THR A 6 4.45 -12.42 10.11
N LYS A 7 4.55 -13.75 10.32
CA LYS A 7 4.09 -14.74 9.33
C LYS A 7 2.59 -14.65 9.02
N LYS A 8 1.75 -14.38 10.03
CA LYS A 8 0.28 -14.28 9.84
C LYS A 8 -0.12 -13.00 9.08
N SER A 9 0.57 -11.89 9.35
CA SER A 9 0.34 -10.62 8.68
C SER A 9 0.81 -10.64 7.22
N GLN A 10 1.96 -11.30 6.95
CA GLN A 10 2.45 -11.49 5.59
C GLN A 10 1.51 -12.34 4.72
N SER A 11 0.93 -13.41 5.28
CA SER A 11 -0.09 -14.20 4.58
C SER A 11 -1.29 -13.34 4.19
N HIS A 12 -1.80 -12.54 5.12
CA HIS A 12 -2.96 -11.68 4.86
C HIS A 12 -2.69 -10.61 3.81
N ALA A 13 -1.49 -10.03 3.80
CA ALA A 13 -1.09 -9.07 2.78
C ALA A 13 -1.06 -9.71 1.39
N LEU A 14 -0.49 -10.91 1.28
CA LEU A 14 -0.46 -11.67 0.02
C LEU A 14 -1.87 -12.03 -0.47
N ASP A 15 -2.75 -12.49 0.42
CA ASP A 15 -4.14 -12.82 0.10
C ASP A 15 -4.89 -11.58 -0.43
N LEU A 16 -4.68 -10.42 0.19
CA LEU A 16 -5.29 -9.16 -0.22
C LEU A 16 -4.73 -8.67 -1.57
N THR A 17 -3.42 -8.80 -1.80
CA THR A 17 -2.79 -8.50 -3.09
C THR A 17 -3.36 -9.36 -4.21
N GLU A 18 -3.49 -10.67 -3.97
CA GLU A 18 -4.08 -11.59 -4.94
C GLU A 18 -5.54 -11.23 -5.25
N HIS A 19 -6.33 -10.91 -4.23
CA HIS A 19 -7.72 -10.50 -4.39
C HIS A 19 -7.84 -9.28 -5.31
N TRP A 20 -7.07 -8.22 -5.03
CA TRP A 20 -7.13 -6.99 -5.83
C TRP A 20 -6.64 -7.20 -7.26
N LEU A 21 -5.59 -8.01 -7.47
CA LEU A 21 -5.14 -8.37 -8.81
C LEU A 21 -6.25 -9.06 -9.62
N ARG A 22 -6.97 -10.00 -9.01
CA ARG A 22 -8.11 -10.68 -9.65
C ARG A 22 -9.24 -9.70 -9.99
N VAL A 23 -9.53 -8.73 -9.11
CA VAL A 23 -10.54 -7.70 -9.35
C VAL A 23 -10.13 -6.79 -10.51
N SER A 24 -8.87 -6.33 -10.56
CA SER A 24 -8.37 -5.48 -11.63
C SER A 24 -8.42 -6.15 -13.00
N ILE A 25 -8.04 -7.43 -13.09
CA ILE A 25 -8.14 -8.22 -14.31
C ILE A 25 -9.60 -8.26 -14.82
N LYS A 26 -10.55 -8.53 -13.92
CA LYS A 26 -11.99 -8.55 -14.27
C LYS A 26 -12.50 -7.20 -14.75
N ILE A 27 -12.03 -6.09 -14.17
CA ILE A 27 -12.42 -4.74 -14.60
C ILE A 27 -11.87 -4.43 -15.99
N ILE A 28 -10.60 -4.77 -16.24
CA ILE A 28 -9.98 -4.58 -17.56
C ILE A 28 -10.75 -5.39 -18.61
N ASP A 29 -10.99 -6.67 -18.36
CA ASP A 29 -11.71 -7.53 -19.30
C ASP A 29 -13.17 -7.07 -19.50
N ARG A 30 -13.84 -6.58 -18.46
CA ARG A 30 -15.20 -6.01 -18.57
C ARG A 30 -15.22 -4.77 -19.47
N ASN A 31 -14.19 -3.93 -19.41
CA ASN A 31 -14.17 -2.63 -20.07
C ASN A 31 -13.58 -2.68 -21.48
N ALA A 32 -12.59 -3.53 -21.72
CA ALA A 32 -11.84 -3.62 -22.98
C ALA A 32 -12.16 -4.87 -23.80
N GLY A 33 -12.87 -5.84 -23.21
CA GLY A 33 -13.23 -7.12 -23.84
C GLY A 33 -12.60 -8.31 -23.12
N GLU A 34 -13.28 -9.45 -23.16
CA GLU A 34 -12.84 -10.67 -22.47
C GLU A 34 -11.45 -11.11 -22.95
N GLY A 35 -10.54 -11.39 -22.02
CA GLY A 35 -9.17 -11.82 -22.31
C GLY A 35 -8.19 -10.68 -22.64
N TYR A 36 -8.63 -9.43 -22.66
CA TYR A 36 -7.77 -8.28 -22.94
C TYR A 36 -6.63 -8.15 -21.94
N ALA A 37 -6.89 -8.32 -20.64
CA ALA A 37 -5.85 -8.26 -19.60
C ALA A 37 -4.78 -9.35 -19.78
N LYS A 38 -5.16 -10.51 -20.30
CA LYS A 38 -4.23 -11.62 -20.58
C LYS A 38 -3.39 -11.37 -21.82
N ALA A 39 -3.96 -10.73 -22.83
CA ALA A 39 -3.25 -10.32 -24.04
C ALA A 39 -2.26 -9.16 -23.78
N HIS A 40 -2.49 -8.39 -22.72
CA HIS A 40 -1.76 -7.17 -22.38
C HIS A 40 -1.13 -7.23 -20.96
N PRO A 41 -0.14 -8.10 -20.71
CA PRO A 41 0.49 -8.25 -19.38
C PRO A 41 1.15 -6.96 -18.88
N GLU A 42 1.54 -6.05 -19.78
CA GLU A 42 2.09 -4.73 -19.46
C GLU A 42 1.12 -3.89 -18.62
N LEU A 43 -0.19 -4.07 -18.76
CA LEU A 43 -1.19 -3.36 -17.95
C LEU A 43 -1.14 -3.80 -16.49
N ILE A 44 -0.95 -5.10 -16.26
CA ILE A 44 -0.80 -5.66 -14.92
C ILE A 44 0.51 -5.18 -14.30
N SER A 45 1.60 -5.17 -15.07
CA SER A 45 2.90 -4.64 -14.62
C SER A 45 2.83 -3.15 -14.27
N ALA A 46 2.19 -2.33 -15.11
CA ALA A 46 2.03 -0.90 -14.87
C ALA A 46 1.17 -0.62 -13.61
N LEU A 47 0.10 -1.40 -13.42
CA LEU A 47 -0.74 -1.33 -12.22
C LEU A 47 0.07 -1.65 -10.95
N MET A 48 0.87 -2.72 -10.97
CA MET A 48 1.70 -3.10 -9.83
C MET A 48 2.78 -2.07 -9.51
N THR A 49 3.43 -1.50 -10.52
CA THR A 49 4.41 -0.41 -10.35
C THR A 49 3.76 0.82 -9.72
N THR A 50 2.56 1.19 -10.18
CA THR A 50 1.81 2.33 -9.64
C THR A 50 1.38 2.08 -8.19
N ALA A 51 0.91 0.87 -7.87
CA ALA A 51 0.54 0.49 -6.51
C ALA A 51 1.75 0.52 -5.57
N ALA A 52 2.92 0.04 -6.02
CA ALA A 52 4.17 0.11 -5.26
C ALA A 52 4.63 1.55 -5.01
N ALA A 53 4.54 2.43 -6.02
CA ALA A 53 4.86 3.85 -5.87
C ALA A 53 3.90 4.57 -4.91
N ASN A 54 2.60 4.26 -4.97
CA ASN A 54 1.60 4.78 -4.03
C ASN A 54 1.85 4.29 -2.59
N PHE A 55 2.30 3.04 -2.42
CA PHE A 55 2.65 2.52 -1.09
C PHE A 55 3.89 3.21 -0.51
N ALA A 56 4.92 3.44 -1.33
CA ALA A 56 6.13 4.17 -0.92
C ALA A 56 5.81 5.60 -0.46
N THR A 57 4.96 6.32 -1.21
CA THR A 57 4.54 7.69 -0.85
C THR A 57 3.64 7.76 0.38
N LEU A 58 2.77 6.77 0.60
CA LEU A 58 2.00 6.67 1.85
C LEU A 58 2.92 6.41 3.06
N THR A 59 3.96 5.57 2.89
CA THR A 59 4.94 5.28 3.94
C THR A 59 5.74 6.53 4.32
N GLU A 60 6.14 7.34 3.33
CA GLU A 60 6.83 8.62 3.58
C GLU A 60 5.94 9.62 4.31
N ARG A 61 4.64 9.67 3.97
CA ARG A 61 3.68 10.57 4.62
C ARG A 61 3.39 10.15 6.07
N GLU A 62 3.26 8.85 6.33
CA GLU A 62 3.08 8.33 7.71
C GLU A 62 4.27 8.65 8.61
N ILE A 63 5.51 8.60 8.07
CA ILE A 63 6.72 9.02 8.79
C ILE A 63 6.71 10.53 9.05
N ALA A 64 6.38 11.34 8.05
CA ALA A 64 6.36 12.80 8.16
C ALA A 64 5.26 13.33 9.11
N GLU A 65 4.08 12.70 9.14
CA GLU A 65 3.03 13.05 10.11
C GLU A 65 3.42 12.64 11.54
N ALA A 66 4.12 11.53 11.75
CA ALA A 66 4.63 11.13 13.06
C ALA A 66 5.73 12.09 13.61
N GLU A 67 6.60 12.63 12.73
CA GLU A 67 7.59 13.65 13.13
C GLU A 67 6.95 15.00 13.48
N GLN A 68 5.90 15.41 12.75
CA GLN A 68 5.15 16.63 13.08
C GLN A 68 4.46 16.53 14.45
N VAL A 69 3.82 15.41 14.77
CA VAL A 69 3.18 15.21 16.10
C VAL A 69 4.22 15.22 17.23
N THR A 70 5.43 14.70 16.99
CA THR A 70 6.52 14.71 17.99
C THR A 70 7.03 16.13 18.26
N THR A 71 7.14 16.98 17.23
CA THR A 71 7.66 18.35 17.37
C THR A 71 6.69 19.28 18.13
N ILE A 72 5.39 19.05 18.03
CA ILE A 72 4.38 19.86 18.72
C ILE A 72 4.44 19.63 20.24
N ASN A 73 4.63 18.40 20.71
CA ASN A 73 4.64 18.09 22.14
C ASN A 73 5.89 18.59 22.90
N VAL A 74 7.05 18.69 22.26
CA VAL A 74 8.26 19.25 22.92
C VAL A 74 8.17 20.76 23.11
N ASN A 75 7.44 21.49 22.26
CA ASN A 75 7.36 22.94 22.35
C ASN A 75 6.28 23.43 23.35
N THR A 76 5.33 22.58 23.73
CA THR A 76 4.30 22.92 24.73
C THR A 76 4.70 22.55 26.16
N GLY A 77 5.62 21.58 26.36
CA GLY A 77 6.10 21.17 27.68
C GLY A 77 7.22 22.02 28.30
N GLY A 78 7.66 23.09 27.62
CA GLY A 78 8.81 23.92 28.02
C GLY A 78 8.49 25.36 28.45
N MET A 79 7.21 25.74 28.50
CA MET A 79 6.80 27.10 28.90
C MET A 79 6.07 27.11 30.24
N GLU A 80 6.67 26.45 31.24
CA GLU A 80 6.25 26.57 32.64
C GLU A 80 7.45 26.97 33.49
N SER A 81 7.77 28.27 33.51
CA SER A 81 8.54 28.96 34.57
C SER A 81 8.31 30.46 34.46
#